data_AF-A0AAD8VRH6-F1
#
_entry.id   AF-A0AAD8VRH6-F1
#
_cell.length_a   1.000
_cell.length_b   1.000
_cell.length_c   1.000
_cell.angle_alpha   90.00
_cell.angle_beta   90.00
_cell.angle_gamma   90.00
#
_symmetry.space_group_name_H-M   'P 1'
#
loop_
_entity.id
_entity.type
_entity.pdbx_description
1 polymer ?
#
loop_
_entity_poly.entity_id
_entity_poly.type
_entity_poly.pdbx_seq_one_letter_code
_entity_poly.pdbx_strand_id
1 'polypeptide(L)'
;MAVDESPSPPLQPEIGAGGRRTDKQGRRLEVYNEVLARLRADAAGAEEISPAFQDALWAHFHRLPARYALDVNAERAEDVVTHQRLLEEARDPQRRPALAVRVVQVSRIIDGDVDDSFDPKVEMAASDHLASQMVHPPPAFGSSSNLEALALEANESDVCSTNINDDNSVHLVTRPMHEIAFATTDKPKLLSQLTCLLGELGLDIQEAHAFSTIDGYSLDVFVVTGWRLGGTKQLQEKLLEKFRSIEAQAWPVSSSSPLSLEGLQVGENVPSTSVKIPTDGGDVWEIDLKLLKFGNKVASGSNGDLYRGSYCSQDVAIKVVRPERISADMYRDFAQEVYIMRKVRHKNVVQFIGACTRQPNLYIITDFQSGGSVYDYLHKKSSSFKLPEILRVATDIAKGMNYLHQNNIIHRDLKTANLLMDENKVVKVADFGVARVKDQSGVMTAETGTYRWMAPEVIEHKPYDHKADIFSFGIVVWELLTGKIPYDYLTPLQAAIGVVQKGIRPTIPKDTHPKLTELLQKCWHRDSAERPDFFQILEILERLSKEVRTDGDGRQKTKSGFLSALKRSH
;
A
#
# COMPACT_ATOMS: atom_id res chain seq x y z
N MET A 1 62.06 17.99 -25.38
CA MET A 1 60.97 18.56 -26.18
C MET A 1 59.86 17.53 -26.19
N ALA A 2 58.70 17.94 -25.69
CA ALA A 2 57.48 17.15 -25.56
C ALA A 2 56.73 17.06 -26.89
N VAL A 3 56.00 15.96 -27.08
CA VAL A 3 54.70 15.86 -27.78
C VAL A 3 54.07 14.57 -27.22
N ASP A 4 53.30 14.65 -26.13
CA ASP A 4 51.84 14.84 -26.05
C ASP A 4 51.05 13.66 -26.66
N GLU A 5 50.82 12.62 -25.84
CA GLU A 5 49.83 11.57 -26.08
C GLU A 5 48.62 11.81 -25.16
N SER A 6 47.51 12.25 -25.74
CA SER A 6 46.21 12.25 -25.08
C SER A 6 45.54 10.88 -25.26
N PRO A 7 45.05 10.20 -24.22
CA PRO A 7 44.25 8.99 -24.40
C PRO A 7 42.80 9.33 -24.76
N SER A 8 42.25 8.61 -25.73
CA SER A 8 40.88 8.72 -26.24
C SER A 8 39.82 8.40 -25.16
N PRO A 9 38.61 8.99 -25.22
CA PRO A 9 37.56 8.72 -24.25
C PRO A 9 36.96 7.31 -24.44
N PRO A 10 36.48 6.65 -23.37
CA PRO A 10 35.92 5.32 -23.47
C PRO A 10 34.57 5.31 -24.20
N LEU A 11 34.40 4.30 -25.05
CA LEU A 11 33.20 3.98 -25.83
C LEU A 11 31.94 3.91 -24.96
N GLN A 12 30.89 4.61 -25.40
CA GLN A 12 29.53 4.50 -24.86
C GLN A 12 28.95 3.09 -25.13
N PRO A 13 28.26 2.45 -24.18
CA PRO A 13 27.56 1.21 -24.46
C PRO A 13 26.22 1.47 -25.15
N GLU A 14 25.97 0.70 -26.21
CA GLU A 14 24.78 0.74 -27.06
C GLU A 14 23.47 0.52 -26.29
N ILE A 15 22.44 1.27 -26.70
CA ILE A 15 21.09 1.27 -26.16
C ILE A 15 20.35 0.01 -26.64
N GLY A 16 20.27 -1.00 -25.77
CA GLY A 16 19.42 -2.18 -25.94
C GLY A 16 18.13 -2.10 -25.12
N ALA A 17 16.99 -2.41 -25.75
CA ALA A 17 15.64 -2.33 -25.19
C ALA A 17 15.45 -3.11 -23.86
N GLY A 18 15.58 -2.40 -22.73
CA GLY A 18 15.43 -2.91 -21.37
C GLY A 18 14.84 -1.89 -20.37
N GLY A 19 13.92 -1.04 -20.83
CA GLY A 19 13.56 0.23 -20.18
C GLY A 19 12.70 0.23 -18.90
N ARG A 20 12.80 -0.75 -17.99
CA ARG A 20 12.12 -0.65 -16.67
C ARG A 20 12.91 -1.08 -15.45
N ARG A 21 13.94 -1.94 -15.61
CA ARG A 21 14.86 -2.29 -14.50
C ARG A 21 16.01 -1.29 -14.39
N THR A 22 16.49 -0.78 -15.53
CA THR A 22 17.56 0.21 -15.61
C THR A 22 17.15 1.55 -15.00
N ASP A 23 15.90 1.96 -15.21
CA ASP A 23 15.35 3.25 -14.77
C ASP A 23 15.31 3.38 -13.22
N LYS A 24 14.86 2.33 -12.51
CA LYS A 24 14.79 2.34 -11.04
C LYS A 24 16.16 2.31 -10.37
N GLN A 25 17.12 1.62 -10.99
CA GLN A 25 18.49 1.52 -10.47
C GLN A 25 19.30 2.78 -10.78
N GLY A 26 19.06 3.40 -11.95
CA GLY A 26 19.58 4.72 -12.31
C GLY A 26 19.09 5.80 -11.35
N ARG A 27 17.78 5.86 -11.08
CA ARG A 27 17.23 6.86 -10.15
C ARG A 27 17.74 6.72 -8.72
N ARG A 28 17.95 5.49 -8.24
CA ARG A 28 18.57 5.23 -6.94
C ARG A 28 20.01 5.73 -6.87
N LEU A 29 20.77 5.52 -7.95
CA LEU A 29 22.14 5.99 -8.07
C LEU A 29 22.21 7.52 -8.11
N GLU A 30 21.30 8.18 -8.82
CA GLU A 30 21.18 9.64 -8.86
C GLU A 30 20.97 10.22 -7.46
N VAL A 31 19.99 9.70 -6.72
CA VAL A 31 19.66 10.19 -5.38
C VAL A 31 20.78 9.91 -4.38
N TYR A 32 21.43 8.76 -4.47
CA TYR A 32 22.63 8.47 -3.67
C TYR A 32 23.76 9.47 -3.93
N ASN A 33 24.04 9.78 -5.20
CA ASN A 33 25.08 10.73 -5.57
C ASN A 33 24.75 12.16 -5.09
N GLU A 34 23.48 12.56 -5.17
CA GLU A 34 22.99 13.85 -4.66
C GLU A 34 23.17 13.96 -3.14
N VAL A 35 22.75 12.93 -2.40
CA VAL A 35 22.92 12.85 -0.93
C VAL A 35 24.41 12.94 -0.56
N LEU A 36 25.27 12.19 -1.25
CA LEU A 36 26.71 12.26 -1.02
C LEU A 36 27.30 13.65 -1.33
N ALA A 37 26.87 14.29 -2.41
CA ALA A 37 27.33 15.62 -2.78
C ALA A 37 26.97 16.66 -1.71
N ARG A 38 25.76 16.58 -1.14
CA ARG A 38 25.31 17.47 -0.07
C ARG A 38 25.99 17.22 1.26
N LEU A 39 26.18 15.95 1.66
CA LEU A 39 26.97 15.63 2.86
C LEU A 39 28.41 16.17 2.77
N ARG A 40 28.99 16.23 1.57
CA ARG A 40 30.31 16.85 1.34
C ARG A 40 30.28 18.38 1.41
N ALA A 41 29.16 19.00 1.06
CA ALA A 41 29.01 20.46 1.07
C ALA A 41 28.74 21.00 2.49
N ASP A 42 27.97 20.28 3.30
CA ASP A 42 27.61 20.68 4.67
C ASP A 42 28.72 20.37 5.70
N ALA A 43 29.62 19.43 5.39
CA ALA A 43 30.83 19.20 6.17
C ALA A 43 31.80 20.38 5.98
N ALA A 44 31.64 21.42 6.80
CA ALA A 44 32.51 22.59 6.84
C ALA A 44 33.99 22.17 6.99
N GLY A 45 34.70 22.13 5.87
CA GLY A 45 36.13 21.82 5.81
C GLY A 45 36.45 20.32 5.76
N ALA A 46 36.35 19.72 4.58
CA ALA A 46 37.15 18.59 4.10
C ALA A 46 37.62 17.55 5.15
N GLU A 47 36.70 16.86 5.82
CA GLU A 47 36.95 15.46 6.17
C GLU A 47 36.49 14.61 4.98
N GLU A 48 37.42 13.88 4.36
CA GLU A 48 37.07 12.92 3.31
C GLU A 48 36.06 11.91 3.87
N ILE A 49 34.83 11.93 3.34
CA ILE A 49 33.84 10.89 3.61
C ILE A 49 34.48 9.55 3.27
N SER A 50 34.81 8.76 4.30
CA SER A 50 35.57 7.52 4.15
C SER A 50 34.92 6.60 3.10
N PRO A 51 35.71 5.86 2.29
CA PRO A 51 35.16 4.88 1.36
C PRO A 51 34.22 3.87 2.05
N ALA A 52 34.54 3.49 3.29
CA ALA A 52 33.69 2.61 4.11
C ALA A 52 32.31 3.21 4.41
N PHE A 53 32.21 4.53 4.62
CA PHE A 53 30.93 5.22 4.81
C PHE A 53 30.13 5.26 3.50
N GLN A 54 30.79 5.50 2.36
CA GLN A 54 30.13 5.50 1.05
C GLN A 54 29.54 4.13 0.71
N ASP A 55 30.29 3.07 0.99
CA ASP A 55 29.83 1.68 0.82
C ASP A 55 28.67 1.36 1.76
N ALA A 56 28.75 1.78 3.03
CA ALA A 56 27.69 1.56 4.00
C ALA A 56 26.40 2.30 3.64
N LEU A 57 26.51 3.54 3.14
CA LEU A 57 25.38 4.33 2.68
C LEU A 57 24.75 3.72 1.42
N TRP A 58 25.57 3.22 0.49
CA TRP A 58 25.07 2.52 -0.69
C TRP A 58 24.33 1.22 -0.31
N ALA A 59 24.90 0.47 0.65
CA ALA A 59 24.26 -0.72 1.20
C ALA A 59 22.90 -0.38 1.86
N HIS A 60 22.78 0.77 2.54
CA HIS A 60 21.51 1.25 3.10
C HIS A 60 20.43 1.45 2.01
N PHE A 61 20.74 2.13 0.91
CA PHE A 61 19.81 2.28 -0.23
C PHE A 61 19.42 0.95 -0.89
N HIS A 62 20.31 -0.05 -0.86
CA HIS A 62 20.03 -1.39 -1.35
C HIS A 62 19.19 -2.24 -0.38
N ARG A 63 19.33 -2.00 0.93
CA ARG A 63 18.54 -2.67 1.96
C ARG A 63 17.07 -2.26 1.93
N LEU A 64 16.78 -1.03 1.48
CA LEU A 64 15.43 -0.46 1.43
C LEU A 64 14.75 -0.62 0.06
N PRO A 65 13.40 -0.59 0.01
CA PRO A 65 12.65 -0.67 -1.24
C PRO A 65 12.98 0.47 -2.20
N ALA A 66 12.81 0.28 -3.50
CA ALA A 66 13.06 1.32 -4.50
C ALA A 66 12.27 2.62 -4.25
N ARG A 67 11.07 2.53 -3.62
CA ARG A 67 10.28 3.70 -3.25
C ARG A 67 10.99 4.64 -2.27
N TYR A 68 11.84 4.12 -1.38
CA TYR A 68 12.58 4.97 -0.44
C TYR A 68 13.42 6.01 -1.18
N ALA A 69 14.14 5.61 -2.24
CA ALA A 69 14.94 6.52 -3.05
C ALA A 69 14.09 7.48 -3.90
N LEU A 70 12.82 7.17 -4.16
CA LEU A 70 11.92 8.05 -4.91
C LEU A 70 11.27 9.11 -4.00
N ASP A 71 11.02 8.74 -2.75
CA ASP A 71 10.21 9.53 -1.83
C ASP A 71 11.07 10.35 -0.85
N VAL A 72 12.34 9.97 -0.63
CA VAL A 72 13.23 10.66 0.32
C VAL A 72 13.68 12.01 -0.24
N ASN A 73 13.59 13.05 0.59
CA ASN A 73 14.06 14.37 0.24
C ASN A 73 15.60 14.39 0.22
N ALA A 74 16.18 14.28 -0.97
CA ALA A 74 17.63 14.32 -1.18
C ALA A 74 18.25 15.65 -0.70
N GLU A 75 17.44 16.71 -0.53
CA GLU A 75 17.91 17.99 -0.03
C GLU A 75 18.35 17.98 1.43
N ARG A 76 17.97 16.94 2.16
CA ARG A 76 18.21 16.75 3.59
C ARG A 76 18.99 15.46 3.80
N ALA A 77 20.23 15.46 3.33
CA ALA A 77 21.07 14.27 3.29
C ALA A 77 21.35 13.67 4.69
N GLU A 78 21.31 14.48 5.74
CA GLU A 78 21.43 14.03 7.14
C GLU A 78 20.27 13.14 7.62
N ASP A 79 19.11 13.21 6.96
CA ASP A 79 17.94 12.40 7.32
C ASP A 79 18.15 10.96 6.87
N VAL A 80 18.76 10.79 5.69
CA VAL A 80 19.21 9.49 5.19
C VAL A 80 20.22 8.86 6.15
N VAL A 81 21.16 9.66 6.67
CA VAL A 81 22.14 9.21 7.67
C VAL A 81 21.44 8.83 8.99
N THR A 82 20.44 9.60 9.40
CA THR A 82 19.64 9.30 10.59
C THR A 82 18.88 7.97 10.43
N HIS A 83 18.23 7.74 9.28
CA HIS A 83 17.55 6.49 8.97
C HIS A 83 18.51 5.29 8.96
N GLN A 84 19.70 5.47 8.38
CA GLN A 84 20.75 4.45 8.40
C GLN A 84 21.17 4.12 9.83
N ARG A 85 21.43 5.13 10.66
CA ARG A 85 21.81 4.95 12.06
C ARG A 85 20.72 4.23 12.85
N LEU A 86 19.46 4.63 12.72
CA LEU A 86 18.33 4.02 13.42
C LEU A 86 18.18 2.53 13.08
N LEU A 87 18.30 2.17 11.79
CA LEU A 87 18.26 0.77 11.36
C LEU A 87 19.45 -0.05 11.88
N GLU A 88 20.61 0.56 12.09
CA GLU A 88 21.76 -0.11 12.69
C GLU A 88 21.58 -0.28 14.21
N GLU A 89 21.09 0.75 14.91
CA GLU A 89 20.76 0.69 16.33
C GLU A 89 19.69 -0.37 16.64
N ALA A 90 18.69 -0.52 15.75
CA ALA A 90 17.63 -1.52 15.90
C ALA A 90 18.12 -2.98 15.86
N ARG A 91 19.36 -3.21 15.40
CA ARG A 91 20.00 -4.54 15.42
C ARG A 91 20.33 -4.99 16.83
N ASP A 92 20.65 -4.06 17.73
CA ASP A 92 20.87 -4.34 19.15
C ASP A 92 19.51 -4.51 19.86
N PRO A 93 19.20 -5.70 20.42
CA PRO A 93 17.95 -5.92 21.14
C PRO A 93 17.75 -4.96 22.33
N GLN A 94 18.82 -4.46 22.95
CA GLN A 94 18.73 -3.54 24.10
C GLN A 94 18.40 -2.10 23.70
N ARG A 95 18.67 -1.73 22.45
CA ARG A 95 18.39 -0.40 21.90
C ARG A 95 17.09 -0.32 21.11
N ARG A 96 16.33 -1.42 21.06
CA ARG A 96 15.05 -1.50 20.37
C ARG A 96 13.90 -0.95 21.24
N PRO A 97 12.95 -0.20 20.65
CA PRO A 97 12.99 0.39 19.32
C PRO A 97 13.99 1.55 19.27
N ALA A 98 14.67 1.71 18.12
CA ALA A 98 15.47 2.91 17.88
C ALA A 98 14.52 4.02 17.42
N LEU A 99 14.61 5.20 18.03
CA LEU A 99 13.66 6.30 17.84
C LEU A 99 14.40 7.63 17.70
N ALA A 100 14.02 8.43 16.69
CA ALA A 100 14.39 9.83 16.59
C ALA A 100 13.15 10.73 16.47
N VAL A 101 13.17 11.88 17.14
CA VAL A 101 12.12 12.90 17.09
C VAL A 101 12.76 14.25 16.80
N ARG A 102 12.21 14.99 15.85
CA ARG A 102 12.67 16.35 15.51
C ARG A 102 11.50 17.26 15.13
N VAL A 103 11.74 18.58 15.18
CA VAL A 103 10.76 19.59 14.73
C VAL A 103 10.94 19.82 13.24
N VAL A 104 9.84 19.85 12.49
CA VAL A 104 9.80 20.13 11.06
C VAL A 104 8.75 21.21 10.76
N GLN A 105 8.92 21.94 9.67
CA GLN A 105 8.00 22.99 9.23
C GLN A 105 7.87 22.96 7.71
N VAL A 106 6.68 23.29 7.22
CA VAL A 106 6.38 23.40 5.80
C VAL A 106 6.26 24.88 5.47
N SER A 107 7.21 25.38 4.69
CA SER A 107 7.26 26.77 4.24
C SER A 107 6.18 27.01 3.19
N ARG A 108 5.44 28.13 3.29
CA ARG A 108 4.57 28.59 2.20
C ARG A 108 5.43 29.32 1.17
N ILE A 109 5.44 28.86 -0.07
CA ILE A 109 5.87 29.71 -1.20
C ILE A 109 4.62 30.45 -1.67
N ILE A 110 4.50 31.74 -1.34
CA ILE A 110 3.52 32.61 -1.99
C ILE A 110 4.19 33.03 -3.30
N ASP A 111 3.75 32.45 -4.43
CA ASP A 111 4.03 33.02 -5.75
C ASP A 111 3.33 34.39 -5.79
N GLY A 112 4.12 35.44 -5.52
CA GLY A 112 3.69 36.81 -5.66
C GLY A 112 3.63 37.17 -7.14
N ASP A 113 2.43 37.22 -7.68
CA ASP A 113 2.12 37.97 -8.89
C ASP A 113 2.45 39.45 -8.57
N VAL A 114 3.58 39.93 -9.08
CA VAL A 114 4.00 41.33 -8.89
C VAL A 114 3.19 42.17 -9.86
N ASP A 115 2.09 42.75 -9.37
CA ASP A 115 1.48 43.93 -9.97
C ASP A 115 2.40 45.13 -9.76
N ASP A 116 2.62 45.85 -10.84
CA ASP A 116 3.64 46.86 -11.04
C ASP A 116 3.14 48.20 -10.50
N SER A 117 3.46 48.50 -9.24
CA SER A 117 3.63 49.87 -8.71
C SER A 117 3.88 49.82 -7.22
N PHE A 118 5.02 50.32 -6.73
CA PHE A 118 5.12 51.25 -5.58
C PHE A 118 6.60 51.57 -5.27
N ASP A 119 6.83 52.87 -5.06
CA ASP A 119 8.03 53.69 -4.84
C ASP A 119 9.27 53.08 -4.12
N PRO A 120 10.51 53.27 -4.62
CA PRO A 120 11.73 52.82 -3.95
C PRO A 120 12.22 53.90 -2.98
N LYS A 121 11.64 54.02 -1.79
CA LYS A 121 12.12 54.97 -0.76
C LYS A 121 11.65 54.69 0.66
N VAL A 122 11.82 53.46 1.14
CA VAL A 122 11.84 53.16 2.59
C VAL A 122 12.91 52.09 2.86
N GLU A 123 14.16 52.42 2.58
CA GLU A 123 15.30 51.78 3.22
C GLU A 123 15.82 52.71 4.32
N MET A 124 16.25 52.11 5.43
CA MET A 124 16.73 52.72 6.69
C MET A 124 15.64 53.26 7.63
N ALA A 125 15.03 52.38 8.41
CA ALA A 125 14.87 52.54 9.87
C ALA A 125 14.00 51.42 10.48
N ALA A 126 14.47 50.18 10.41
CA ALA A 126 14.07 49.10 11.33
C ALA A 126 15.10 47.96 11.27
N SER A 127 16.39 48.32 11.21
CA SER A 127 17.44 47.44 11.73
C SER A 127 17.44 47.63 13.23
N ASP A 128 17.53 46.50 13.94
CA ASP A 128 17.65 46.38 15.39
C ASP A 128 16.29 46.17 16.09
N HIS A 129 16.05 44.90 16.45
CA HIS A 129 15.02 44.37 17.38
C HIS A 129 13.90 43.47 16.84
N LEU A 130 14.15 42.64 15.82
CA LEU A 130 13.42 41.37 15.66
C LEU A 130 14.40 40.19 15.66
N ALA A 131 14.56 39.58 16.84
CA ALA A 131 15.32 38.36 17.02
C ALA A 131 14.66 37.19 16.27
N SER A 132 15.44 36.54 15.41
CA SER A 132 15.40 35.11 15.04
C SER A 132 14.02 34.42 15.06
N GLN A 133 13.21 34.57 14.01
CA GLN A 133 12.20 33.56 13.70
C GLN A 133 12.93 32.27 13.26
N MET A 134 12.98 31.27 14.13
CA MET A 134 13.57 29.96 13.83
C MET A 134 12.74 29.28 12.73
N VAL A 135 13.24 29.28 11.50
CA VAL A 135 12.71 28.46 10.41
C VAL A 135 13.15 27.02 10.64
N HIS A 136 12.20 26.10 10.87
CA HIS A 136 12.50 24.67 11.03
C HIS A 136 12.65 23.99 9.65
N PRO A 137 13.43 22.90 9.53
CA PRO A 137 13.63 22.20 8.26
C PRO A 137 12.35 21.47 7.78
N PRO A 138 12.23 21.18 6.47
CA PRO A 138 11.13 20.40 5.93
C PRO A 138 11.20 18.92 6.35
N PRO A 139 10.09 18.18 6.29
CA PRO A 139 10.08 16.72 6.49
C PRO A 139 11.01 15.95 5.52
N ALA A 140 11.47 14.78 5.96
CA ALA A 140 12.34 13.86 5.20
C ALA A 140 11.62 13.17 4.04
N PHE A 141 10.29 13.12 4.09
CA PHE A 141 9.42 12.56 3.06
C PHE A 141 8.21 13.49 2.87
N GLY A 142 7.64 13.49 1.66
CA GLY A 142 6.45 14.28 1.33
C GLY A 142 6.73 15.43 0.34
N SER A 143 5.74 15.74 -0.50
CA SER A 143 5.77 16.92 -1.39
C SER A 143 5.19 18.13 -0.64
N SER A 144 5.90 19.27 -0.65
CA SER A 144 5.48 20.49 0.04
C SER A 144 4.02 20.87 -0.21
N SER A 145 3.53 20.67 -1.44
CA SER A 145 2.15 20.97 -1.88
C SER A 145 1.04 20.25 -1.10
N ASN A 146 1.25 19.00 -0.66
CA ASN A 146 0.22 18.22 0.05
C ASN A 146 0.09 18.68 1.52
N LEU A 147 1.22 18.98 2.15
CA LEU A 147 1.24 19.55 3.50
C LEU A 147 0.76 21.01 3.50
N GLU A 148 1.06 21.78 2.45
CA GLU A 148 0.59 23.16 2.28
C GLU A 148 -0.94 23.24 2.18
N ALA A 149 -1.57 22.35 1.39
CA ALA A 149 -3.02 22.29 1.26
C ALA A 149 -3.72 21.96 2.60
N LEU A 150 -3.15 21.04 3.38
CA LEU A 150 -3.68 20.67 4.70
C LEU A 150 -3.45 21.75 5.77
N ALA A 151 -2.35 22.50 5.68
CA ALA A 151 -2.09 23.65 6.53
C ALA A 151 -3.06 24.83 6.27
N LEU A 152 -3.67 24.89 5.08
CA LEU A 152 -4.74 25.84 4.77
C LEU A 152 -6.06 25.43 5.44
N GLU A 153 -6.44 24.16 5.37
CA GLU A 153 -7.68 23.64 5.99
C GLU A 153 -7.66 23.74 7.53
N ALA A 154 -6.51 23.48 8.17
CA ALA A 154 -6.40 23.50 9.63
C ALA A 154 -6.58 24.91 10.24
N ASN A 155 -6.31 25.97 9.46
CA ASN A 155 -6.47 27.36 9.91
C ASN A 155 -7.90 27.87 9.79
N GLU A 156 -8.76 27.27 8.95
CA GLU A 156 -10.18 27.65 8.87
C GLU A 156 -11.00 27.12 10.06
N SER A 157 -10.53 26.06 10.73
CA SER A 157 -11.27 25.42 11.82
C SER A 157 -11.20 26.10 13.20
N ASP A 158 -10.39 27.16 13.37
CA ASP A 158 -10.15 27.81 14.69
C ASP A 158 -10.63 29.28 14.76
N VAL A 159 -11.48 29.74 13.84
CA VAL A 159 -12.11 31.08 13.95
C VAL A 159 -13.32 31.00 14.87
N CYS A 160 -13.08 30.96 16.18
CA CYS A 160 -14.10 31.34 17.16
C CYS A 160 -13.50 32.27 18.23
N SER A 161 -13.95 33.53 18.17
CA SER A 161 -14.01 34.50 19.28
C SER A 161 -12.69 35.10 19.79
N THR A 162 -12.29 36.25 19.23
CA THR A 162 -11.96 37.45 20.02
C THR A 162 -11.87 38.68 19.11
N ASN A 163 -12.76 39.65 19.33
CA ASN A 163 -12.65 41.01 18.80
C ASN A 163 -11.58 41.78 19.59
N ILE A 164 -10.47 42.20 18.96
CA ILE A 164 -9.69 43.39 19.34
C ILE A 164 -9.19 44.05 18.05
N ASN A 165 -9.39 45.36 17.95
CA ASN A 165 -8.99 46.24 16.86
C ASN A 165 -7.45 46.41 16.78
N ASP A 166 -7.00 46.81 15.58
CA ASP A 166 -5.72 47.46 15.25
C ASP A 166 -4.43 46.63 15.50
N ASP A 167 -3.90 45.99 14.46
CA ASP A 167 -2.79 46.52 13.64
C ASP A 167 -2.41 45.47 12.58
N ASN A 168 -1.96 45.92 11.41
CA ASN A 168 -1.85 45.13 10.19
C ASN A 168 -0.59 44.23 10.18
N SER A 169 -0.50 43.24 11.09
CA SER A 169 0.53 42.19 11.05
C SER A 169 -0.11 40.81 10.90
N VAL A 170 0.06 40.21 9.72
CA VAL A 170 -0.34 38.82 9.46
C VAL A 170 0.65 37.92 10.22
N HIS A 171 0.34 37.59 11.47
CA HIS A 171 1.08 36.58 12.22
C HIS A 171 0.89 35.22 11.52
N LEU A 172 1.90 34.80 10.75
CA LEU A 172 2.06 33.44 10.21
C LEU A 172 2.24 32.45 11.36
N VAL A 173 1.14 32.01 11.97
CA VAL A 173 1.16 30.92 12.97
C VAL A 173 1.23 29.58 12.23
N THR A 174 2.40 29.22 11.69
CA THR A 174 2.68 27.83 11.32
C THR A 174 2.89 27.03 12.61
N ARG A 175 1.99 26.10 12.91
CA ARG A 175 2.14 25.18 14.06
C ARG A 175 3.40 24.32 13.86
N PRO A 176 4.28 24.16 14.88
CA PRO A 176 5.44 23.28 14.76
C PRO A 176 4.99 21.83 14.62
N MET A 177 5.39 21.19 13.53
CA MET A 177 5.19 19.75 13.31
C MET A 177 6.36 18.97 13.87
N HIS A 178 6.13 17.70 14.19
CA HIS A 178 7.17 16.80 14.67
C HIS A 178 7.30 15.64 13.71
N GLU A 179 8.52 15.36 13.25
CA GLU A 179 8.83 14.14 12.54
C GLU A 179 9.38 13.11 13.52
N ILE A 180 8.83 11.90 13.45
CA ILE A 180 9.13 10.79 14.34
C ILE A 180 9.53 9.60 13.46
N ALA A 181 10.77 9.15 13.58
CA ALA A 181 11.29 7.98 12.88
C ALA A 181 11.53 6.83 13.86
N PHE A 182 10.90 5.68 13.59
CA PHE A 182 11.05 4.43 14.32
C PHE A 182 11.80 3.40 13.49
N ALA A 183 12.76 2.70 14.10
CA ALA A 183 13.35 1.50 13.53
C ALA A 183 13.30 0.34 14.52
N THR A 184 12.83 -0.83 14.06
CA THR A 184 12.67 -2.03 14.88
C THR A 184 12.63 -3.28 13.99
N THR A 185 12.44 -4.47 14.58
CA THR A 185 12.22 -5.70 13.81
C THR A 185 10.90 -5.60 13.06
N ASP A 186 10.92 -5.95 11.78
CA ASP A 186 9.72 -5.99 10.96
C ASP A 186 8.79 -7.09 11.50
N LYS A 187 7.71 -6.66 12.16
CA LYS A 187 6.73 -7.54 12.79
C LYS A 187 5.33 -7.20 12.27
N PRO A 188 4.47 -8.21 12.06
CA PRO A 188 3.08 -7.97 11.74
C PRO A 188 2.41 -7.11 12.83
N LYS A 189 1.54 -6.16 12.44
CA LYS A 189 0.78 -5.23 13.31
C LYS A 189 1.57 -4.07 13.95
N LEU A 190 2.88 -4.00 13.79
CA LEU A 190 3.71 -2.97 14.42
C LEU A 190 3.30 -1.54 14.01
N LEU A 191 3.06 -1.31 12.72
CA LEU A 191 2.63 0.00 12.22
C LEU A 191 1.32 0.46 12.85
N SER A 192 0.39 -0.47 13.10
CA SER A 192 -0.88 -0.17 13.78
C SER A 192 -0.71 0.08 15.26
N GLN A 193 0.21 -0.63 15.91
CA GLN A 193 0.55 -0.38 17.31
C GLN A 193 1.18 1.01 17.48
N LEU A 194 2.10 1.38 16.58
CA LEU A 194 2.69 2.72 16.54
C LEU A 194 1.65 3.80 16.24
N THR A 195 0.79 3.57 15.25
CA THR A 195 -0.32 4.49 14.92
C THR A 195 -1.28 4.69 16.09
N CYS A 196 -1.62 3.61 16.80
CA CYS A 196 -2.47 3.66 18.00
C CYS A 196 -1.78 4.42 19.14
N LEU A 197 -0.49 4.14 19.37
CA LEU A 197 0.34 4.81 20.38
C LEU A 197 0.37 6.33 20.14
N LEU A 198 0.58 6.76 18.89
CA LEU A 198 0.55 8.18 18.52
C LEU A 198 -0.83 8.80 18.81
N GLY A 199 -1.92 8.09 18.47
CA GLY A 199 -3.29 8.52 18.80
C GLY A 199 -3.57 8.62 20.30
N GLU A 200 -3.09 7.68 21.12
CA GLU A 200 -3.21 7.74 22.59
C GLU A 200 -2.51 8.95 23.20
N LEU A 201 -1.40 9.39 22.58
CA LEU A 201 -0.67 10.58 22.98
C LEU A 201 -1.32 11.89 22.49
N GLY A 202 -2.46 11.80 21.79
CA GLY A 202 -3.15 12.95 21.21
C GLY A 202 -2.40 13.57 20.03
N LEU A 203 -1.57 12.77 19.35
CA LEU A 203 -0.83 13.21 18.16
C LEU A 203 -1.65 12.91 16.91
N ASP A 204 -1.89 13.95 16.13
CA ASP A 204 -2.56 13.85 14.84
C ASP A 204 -1.53 13.60 13.75
N ILE A 205 -1.64 12.45 13.08
CA ILE A 205 -0.71 12.06 12.02
C ILE A 205 -1.11 12.77 10.72
N GLN A 206 -0.21 13.61 10.21
CA GLN A 206 -0.37 14.32 8.94
C GLN A 206 0.22 13.49 7.78
N GLU A 207 1.38 12.89 7.99
CA GLU A 207 2.03 12.01 7.02
C GLU A 207 2.64 10.79 7.71
N ALA A 208 2.73 9.70 6.95
CA ALA A 208 3.32 8.46 7.43
C ALA A 208 3.93 7.66 6.28
N HIS A 209 5.13 7.15 6.48
CA HIS A 209 5.91 6.37 5.52
C HIS A 209 6.47 5.14 6.23
N ALA A 210 6.22 3.95 5.67
CA ALA A 210 6.70 2.69 6.23
C ALA A 210 7.59 1.98 5.20
N PHE A 211 8.75 1.48 5.62
CA PHE A 211 9.69 0.79 4.75
C PHE A 211 10.23 -0.48 5.41
N SER A 212 9.95 -1.63 4.81
CA SER A 212 10.55 -2.92 5.18
C SER A 212 11.88 -3.12 4.50
N THR A 213 12.90 -3.47 5.26
CA THR A 213 14.22 -3.81 4.73
C THR A 213 14.30 -5.28 4.32
N ILE A 214 15.20 -5.61 3.40
CA ILE A 214 15.43 -6.99 2.97
C ILE A 214 16.01 -7.89 4.07
N ASP A 215 16.54 -7.30 5.15
CA ASP A 215 17.13 -7.99 6.30
C ASP A 215 16.18 -8.10 7.52
N GLY A 216 14.88 -7.82 7.35
CA GLY A 216 13.85 -8.10 8.36
C GLY A 216 13.66 -7.01 9.42
N TYR A 217 14.00 -5.76 9.10
CA TYR A 217 13.75 -4.58 9.92
C TYR A 217 12.75 -3.65 9.24
N SER A 218 12.05 -2.82 10.02
CA SER A 218 11.19 -1.76 9.50
C SER A 218 11.74 -0.38 9.86
N LEU A 219 11.53 0.59 8.97
CA LEU A 219 11.71 2.01 9.19
C LEU A 219 10.37 2.70 8.97
N ASP A 220 9.78 3.25 10.03
CA ASP A 220 8.47 3.90 10.02
C ASP A 220 8.64 5.38 10.42
N VAL A 221 8.29 6.30 9.52
CA VAL A 221 8.46 7.75 9.68
C VAL A 221 7.11 8.45 9.65
N PHE A 222 6.80 9.23 10.68
CA PHE A 222 5.54 9.93 10.86
C PHE A 222 5.77 11.42 11.00
N VAL A 223 4.96 12.25 10.32
CA VAL A 223 4.87 13.68 10.57
C VAL A 223 3.58 13.93 11.35
N VAL A 224 3.70 14.51 12.54
CA VAL A 224 2.58 14.66 13.48
C VAL A 224 2.42 16.11 13.99
N THR A 225 1.19 16.45 14.33
CA THR A 225 0.80 17.67 15.07
C THR A 225 0.15 17.31 16.41
N GLY A 226 -0.10 18.29 17.27
CA GLY A 226 -0.87 18.08 18.51
C GLY A 226 -0.03 17.97 19.78
N TRP A 227 1.30 17.93 19.68
CA TRP A 227 2.18 17.96 20.85
C TRP A 227 2.29 19.37 21.45
N ARG A 228 1.43 19.68 22.44
CA ARG A 228 1.33 21.02 23.05
C ARG A 228 2.19 21.24 24.30
N LEU A 229 2.76 20.17 24.88
CA LEU A 229 3.17 20.15 26.29
C LEU A 229 4.66 19.80 26.56
N GLY A 230 5.56 19.81 25.57
CA GLY A 230 6.98 19.53 25.84
C GLY A 230 7.91 19.65 24.64
N GLY A 231 9.23 19.73 24.89
CA GLY A 231 10.26 19.67 23.85
C GLY A 231 10.42 18.27 23.23
N THR A 232 11.14 18.15 22.10
CA THR A 232 11.32 16.91 21.34
C THR A 232 11.81 15.72 22.17
N LYS A 233 12.69 15.98 23.17
CA LYS A 233 13.18 14.95 24.10
C LYS A 233 12.09 14.35 24.97
N GLN A 234 11.15 15.16 25.46
CA GLN A 234 10.03 14.66 26.28
C GLN A 234 9.05 13.82 25.46
N LEU A 235 8.83 14.20 24.19
CA LEU A 235 8.06 13.39 23.27
C LEU A 235 8.75 12.03 23.03
N GLN A 236 10.05 12.05 22.76
CA GLN A 236 10.86 10.84 22.57
C GLN A 236 10.81 9.90 23.78
N GLU A 237 10.97 10.43 25.00
CA GLU A 237 10.92 9.64 26.24
C GLU A 237 9.54 8.99 26.46
N LYS A 238 8.45 9.74 26.27
CA LYS A 238 7.08 9.21 26.41
C LYS A 238 6.74 8.15 25.36
N LEU A 239 7.21 8.34 24.12
CA LEU A 239 7.05 7.34 23.06
C LEU A 239 7.77 6.03 23.42
N LEU A 240 9.01 6.12 23.92
CA LEU A 240 9.79 4.95 24.35
C LEU A 240 9.16 4.24 25.55
N GLU A 241 8.68 4.99 26.55
CA GLU A 241 8.01 4.44 27.73
C GLU A 241 6.75 3.65 27.34
N LYS A 242 5.88 4.27 26.52
CA LYS A 242 4.65 3.64 26.02
C LYS A 242 4.94 2.42 25.16
N PHE A 243 5.96 2.48 24.30
CA PHE A 243 6.32 1.35 23.43
C PHE A 243 6.80 0.15 24.24
N ARG A 244 7.62 0.35 25.27
CA ARG A 244 8.06 -0.73 26.18
C ARG A 244 6.89 -1.37 26.93
N SER A 245 5.88 -0.58 27.30
CA SER A 245 4.65 -1.10 27.90
C SER A 245 3.87 -2.02 26.95
N ILE A 246 3.83 -1.69 25.66
CA ILE A 246 3.17 -2.50 24.62
C ILE A 246 3.92 -3.82 24.38
N GLU A 247 5.26 -3.79 24.31
CA GLU A 247 6.05 -5.03 24.17
C GLU A 247 5.93 -5.95 25.39
N ALA A 248 5.82 -5.39 26.61
CA ALA A 248 5.65 -6.15 27.83
C ALA A 248 4.26 -6.82 27.95
N GLN A 249 3.21 -6.19 27.43
CA GLN A 249 1.85 -6.75 27.44
C GLN A 249 1.63 -7.82 26.37
N ALA A 250 2.46 -7.85 25.33
CA ALA A 250 2.35 -8.85 24.26
C ALA A 250 2.77 -10.27 24.69
N TRP A 251 3.48 -10.44 25.82
CA TRP A 251 4.06 -11.72 26.26
C TRP A 251 3.67 -12.11 27.69
N PRO A 252 2.76 -13.08 27.91
CA PRO A 252 2.79 -13.92 29.10
C PRO A 252 3.77 -15.07 28.88
N VAL A 253 4.85 -15.09 29.67
CA VAL A 253 5.78 -16.21 29.75
C VAL A 253 5.00 -17.46 30.16
N SER A 254 4.78 -18.36 29.20
CA SER A 254 4.28 -19.71 29.47
C SER A 254 5.47 -20.58 29.86
N SER A 255 5.81 -20.57 31.15
CA SER A 255 6.55 -21.66 31.77
C SER A 255 5.68 -22.92 31.71
N SER A 256 5.98 -23.82 30.79
CA SER A 256 5.51 -25.21 30.87
C SER A 256 6.71 -26.13 30.76
N SER A 257 6.87 -26.92 31.82
CA SER A 257 7.93 -27.87 32.10
C SER A 257 8.13 -28.90 30.98
N PRO A 258 9.33 -29.49 30.83
CA PRO A 258 9.53 -30.58 29.89
C PRO A 258 8.84 -31.83 30.43
N LEU A 259 7.71 -32.21 29.81
CA LEU A 259 7.14 -33.54 29.99
C LEU A 259 7.91 -34.53 29.12
N SER A 260 8.59 -35.43 29.82
CA SER A 260 9.23 -36.63 29.30
C SER A 260 8.25 -37.47 28.50
N LEU A 261 8.61 -37.80 27.26
CA LEU A 261 7.98 -38.90 26.52
C LEU A 261 9.10 -39.83 26.02
N GLU A 262 9.53 -40.71 26.92
CA GLU A 262 10.23 -41.93 26.54
C GLU A 262 9.22 -42.89 25.87
N GLY A 263 9.63 -43.47 24.75
CA GLY A 263 9.01 -44.68 24.21
C GLY A 263 8.22 -44.51 22.92
N LEU A 264 8.91 -44.35 21.79
CA LEU A 264 8.65 -45.22 20.64
C LEU A 264 9.92 -45.35 19.78
N GLN A 265 10.30 -46.60 19.55
CA GLN A 265 11.57 -47.02 18.98
C GLN A 265 11.75 -46.52 17.54
N VAL A 266 13.01 -46.18 17.27
CA VAL A 266 13.60 -45.91 15.96
C VAL A 266 13.29 -47.07 15.01
N GLY A 267 12.50 -46.79 13.98
CA GLY A 267 12.46 -47.55 12.73
C GLY A 267 12.91 -46.61 11.62
N GLU A 268 14.08 -46.88 11.06
CA GLU A 268 14.69 -46.15 9.95
C GLU A 268 13.67 -45.94 8.81
N ASN A 269 13.41 -44.69 8.43
CA ASN A 269 12.88 -44.34 7.11
C ASN A 269 13.15 -42.86 6.80
N VAL A 270 13.96 -42.66 5.75
CA VAL A 270 14.27 -41.47 4.93
C VAL A 270 13.49 -40.17 5.25
N PRO A 271 14.15 -39.00 5.41
CA PRO A 271 13.44 -37.73 5.60
C PRO A 271 12.66 -37.38 4.33
N SER A 272 11.33 -37.40 4.42
CA SER A 272 10.43 -37.07 3.32
C SER A 272 10.49 -35.56 2.98
N THR A 273 11.04 -35.22 1.81
CA THR A 273 11.29 -33.86 1.26
C THR A 273 10.04 -33.14 0.70
N SER A 274 8.85 -33.49 1.19
CA SER A 274 7.55 -33.01 0.66
C SER A 274 6.69 -32.36 1.75
N VAL A 275 6.03 -31.25 1.43
CA VAL A 275 5.09 -30.57 2.35
C VAL A 275 3.86 -31.45 2.61
N LYS A 276 3.59 -31.78 3.88
CA LYS A 276 2.40 -32.55 4.27
C LYS A 276 1.18 -31.63 4.31
N ILE A 277 0.28 -31.79 3.35
CA ILE A 277 -1.03 -31.12 3.34
C ILE A 277 -2.06 -32.06 3.98
N PRO A 278 -2.99 -31.59 4.84
CA PRO A 278 -4.10 -32.41 5.33
C PRO A 278 -4.83 -33.11 4.17
N THR A 279 -4.94 -34.44 4.26
CA THR A 279 -5.55 -35.29 3.23
C THR A 279 -6.97 -35.68 3.63
N ASP A 280 -7.96 -35.21 2.88
CA ASP A 280 -9.37 -35.53 3.10
C ASP A 280 -9.81 -36.79 2.28
N GLY A 281 -8.85 -37.55 1.73
CA GLY A 281 -9.07 -38.76 0.93
C GLY A 281 -9.81 -38.49 -0.39
N GLY A 282 -9.08 -38.35 -1.51
CA GLY A 282 -9.76 -38.37 -2.82
C GLY A 282 -9.06 -37.76 -4.03
N ASP A 283 -8.16 -36.77 -3.91
CA ASP A 283 -7.71 -36.02 -5.09
C ASP A 283 -6.19 -36.12 -5.35
N VAL A 284 -5.82 -36.49 -6.59
CA VAL A 284 -4.46 -36.36 -7.14
C VAL A 284 -4.30 -34.91 -7.64
N TRP A 285 -3.97 -33.99 -6.74
CA TRP A 285 -3.76 -32.56 -7.02
C TRP A 285 -2.27 -32.18 -7.14
N GLU A 286 -1.38 -33.09 -6.75
CA GLU A 286 0.06 -32.92 -6.94
C GLU A 286 0.37 -33.05 -8.44
N ILE A 287 0.95 -32.01 -9.04
CA ILE A 287 1.23 -31.99 -10.47
C ILE A 287 2.52 -32.77 -10.82
N ASP A 288 2.53 -33.43 -11.97
CA ASP A 288 3.78 -33.94 -12.54
C ASP A 288 4.53 -32.78 -13.24
N LEU A 289 5.66 -32.37 -12.66
CA LEU A 289 6.52 -31.32 -13.21
C LEU A 289 7.00 -31.61 -14.64
N LYS A 290 7.07 -32.88 -15.06
CA LYS A 290 7.45 -33.24 -16.43
C LYS A 290 6.42 -32.77 -17.46
N LEU A 291 5.17 -32.60 -17.04
CA LEU A 291 4.07 -32.15 -17.89
C LEU A 291 3.86 -30.63 -17.80
N LEU A 292 4.51 -29.96 -16.85
CA LEU A 292 4.45 -28.52 -16.67
C LEU A 292 5.52 -27.83 -17.53
N LYS A 293 5.11 -26.93 -18.42
CA LYS A 293 6.01 -26.11 -19.22
C LYS A 293 5.89 -24.65 -18.82
N PHE A 294 7.02 -24.03 -18.49
CA PHE A 294 7.08 -22.60 -18.23
C PHE A 294 7.11 -21.81 -19.53
N GLY A 295 6.37 -20.72 -19.56
CA GLY A 295 6.45 -19.68 -20.57
C GLY A 295 6.96 -18.37 -19.96
N ASN A 296 6.42 -17.25 -20.44
CA ASN A 296 6.89 -15.93 -20.08
C ASN A 296 6.53 -15.57 -18.62
N LYS A 297 7.43 -14.83 -17.95
CA LYS A 297 7.14 -14.23 -16.65
C LYS A 297 6.07 -13.14 -16.80
N VAL A 298 5.00 -13.23 -16.04
CA VAL A 298 3.84 -12.31 -16.08
C VAL A 298 3.99 -11.23 -15.01
N ALA A 299 4.36 -11.62 -13.79
CA ALA A 299 4.49 -10.69 -12.66
C ALA A 299 5.55 -11.13 -11.66
N SER A 300 5.97 -10.19 -10.80
CA SER A 300 6.89 -10.41 -9.69
C SER A 300 6.30 -9.71 -8.46
N GLY A 301 5.99 -10.46 -7.41
CA GLY A 301 5.37 -9.94 -6.18
C GLY A 301 6.16 -10.29 -4.91
N SER A 302 5.64 -9.87 -3.76
CA SER A 302 6.15 -10.25 -2.43
C SER A 302 6.07 -11.77 -2.21
N ASN A 303 4.96 -12.38 -2.64
CA ASN A 303 4.63 -13.79 -2.42
C ASN A 303 5.24 -14.74 -3.48
N GLY A 304 6.06 -14.23 -4.40
CA GLY A 304 6.68 -15.04 -5.45
C GLY A 304 6.67 -14.42 -6.84
N ASP A 305 7.03 -15.23 -7.82
CA ASP A 305 7.00 -14.89 -9.24
C ASP A 305 5.84 -15.62 -9.93
N LEU A 306 5.12 -14.92 -10.81
CA LEU A 306 4.03 -15.50 -11.59
C LEU A 306 4.46 -15.68 -13.04
N TYR A 307 4.33 -16.89 -13.57
CA TYR A 307 4.61 -17.24 -14.96
C TYR A 307 3.33 -17.70 -15.66
N ARG A 308 3.23 -17.44 -16.96
CA ARG A 308 2.32 -18.16 -17.83
C ARG A 308 2.99 -19.47 -18.23
N GLY A 309 2.24 -20.55 -18.36
CA GLY A 309 2.77 -21.82 -18.81
C GLY A 309 1.68 -22.72 -19.38
N SER A 310 2.03 -23.97 -19.64
CA SER A 310 1.06 -24.99 -20.07
C SER A 310 1.19 -26.25 -19.22
N TYR A 311 0.06 -26.83 -18.81
CA TYR A 311 0.00 -28.13 -18.15
C TYR A 311 -1.01 -29.01 -18.89
N CYS A 312 -0.60 -30.18 -19.39
CA CYS A 312 -1.46 -31.08 -20.19
C CYS A 312 -2.18 -30.36 -21.36
N SER A 313 -1.50 -29.44 -22.04
CA SER A 313 -2.03 -28.58 -23.12
C SER A 313 -3.09 -27.54 -22.70
N GLN A 314 -3.36 -27.40 -21.40
CA GLN A 314 -4.15 -26.30 -20.84
C GLN A 314 -3.23 -25.11 -20.53
N ASP A 315 -3.67 -23.90 -20.83
CA ASP A 315 -2.97 -22.65 -20.49
C ASP A 315 -3.14 -22.36 -18.98
N VAL A 316 -2.03 -22.16 -18.28
CA VAL A 316 -2.00 -22.08 -16.81
C VAL A 316 -1.17 -20.91 -16.29
N ALA A 317 -1.54 -20.41 -15.11
CA ALA A 317 -0.72 -19.51 -14.33
C ALA A 317 0.06 -20.32 -13.30
N ILE A 318 1.38 -20.09 -13.22
CA ILE A 318 2.30 -20.81 -12.34
C ILE A 318 2.87 -19.80 -11.35
N LYS A 319 2.40 -19.86 -10.10
CA LYS A 319 2.92 -19.06 -8.98
C LYS A 319 4.07 -19.82 -8.33
N VAL A 320 5.27 -19.23 -8.39
CA VAL A 320 6.52 -19.77 -7.85
C VAL A 320 6.84 -19.10 -6.53
N VAL A 321 6.87 -19.87 -5.45
CA VAL A 321 7.32 -19.39 -4.14
C VAL A 321 8.85 -19.40 -4.11
N ARG A 322 9.48 -18.26 -3.79
CA ARG A 322 10.94 -18.11 -3.90
C ARG A 322 11.68 -18.97 -2.86
N PRO A 323 12.72 -19.73 -3.27
CA PRO A 323 13.43 -20.64 -2.37
C PRO A 323 14.33 -19.92 -1.34
N GLU A 324 14.76 -18.67 -1.58
CA GLU A 324 15.67 -17.96 -0.67
C GLU A 324 14.99 -17.42 0.62
N ARG A 325 13.68 -17.64 0.79
CA ARG A 325 12.87 -17.10 1.90
C ARG A 325 12.04 -18.15 2.65
N ILE A 326 12.44 -19.41 2.55
CA ILE A 326 11.65 -20.50 3.10
C ILE A 326 11.76 -20.58 4.63
N SER A 327 10.80 -19.97 5.33
CA SER A 327 10.55 -20.14 6.77
C SER A 327 9.48 -21.21 7.04
N ALA A 328 9.41 -21.73 8.27
CA ALA A 328 8.37 -22.66 8.67
C ALA A 328 6.94 -22.08 8.54
N ASP A 329 6.78 -20.77 8.76
CA ASP A 329 5.49 -20.09 8.61
C ASP A 329 5.06 -19.97 7.14
N MET A 330 5.99 -19.69 6.23
CA MET A 330 5.66 -19.63 4.80
C MET A 330 5.23 -21.00 4.25
N TYR A 331 5.78 -22.10 4.77
CA TYR A 331 5.30 -23.44 4.45
C TYR A 331 3.86 -23.68 4.91
N ARG A 332 3.53 -23.22 6.13
CA ARG A 332 2.18 -23.32 6.66
C ARG A 332 1.21 -22.49 5.84
N ASP A 333 1.60 -21.28 5.46
CA ASP A 333 0.81 -20.39 4.61
C ASP A 333 0.59 -21.01 3.21
N PHE A 334 1.64 -21.58 2.60
CA PHE A 334 1.52 -22.30 1.33
C PHE A 334 0.58 -23.51 1.43
N ALA A 335 0.76 -24.36 2.45
CA ALA A 335 -0.09 -25.53 2.65
C ALA A 335 -1.56 -25.13 2.89
N GLN A 336 -1.77 -24.04 3.63
CA GLN A 336 -3.10 -23.48 3.87
C GLN A 336 -3.73 -22.91 2.60
N GLU A 337 -2.96 -22.19 1.78
CA GLU A 337 -3.38 -21.66 0.50
C GLU A 337 -3.84 -22.79 -0.43
N VAL A 338 -3.02 -23.84 -0.60
CA VAL A 338 -3.38 -25.03 -1.39
C VAL A 338 -4.61 -25.73 -0.81
N TYR A 339 -4.70 -25.85 0.52
CA TYR A 339 -5.85 -26.48 1.18
C TYR A 339 -7.17 -25.75 0.89
N ILE A 340 -7.18 -24.42 0.95
CA ILE A 340 -8.36 -23.59 0.66
C ILE A 340 -8.70 -23.68 -0.83
N MET A 341 -7.71 -23.46 -1.71
CA MET A 341 -7.91 -23.41 -3.16
C MET A 341 -8.49 -24.72 -3.73
N ARG A 342 -8.09 -25.86 -3.17
CA ARG A 342 -8.65 -27.18 -3.52
C ARG A 342 -10.16 -27.30 -3.29
N LYS A 343 -10.70 -26.61 -2.28
CA LYS A 343 -12.12 -26.73 -1.89
C LYS A 343 -13.05 -25.81 -2.68
N VAL A 344 -12.48 -24.95 -3.53
CA VAL A 344 -13.18 -23.88 -4.21
C VAL A 344 -13.34 -24.22 -5.68
N ARG A 345 -14.59 -24.22 -6.15
CA ARG A 345 -14.92 -24.42 -7.56
C ARG A 345 -16.12 -23.56 -7.94
N HIS A 346 -15.86 -22.43 -8.58
CA HIS A 346 -16.89 -21.48 -8.99
C HIS A 346 -16.46 -20.71 -10.24
N LYS A 347 -17.41 -20.39 -11.14
CA LYS A 347 -17.10 -19.72 -12.42
C LYS A 347 -16.46 -18.33 -12.28
N ASN A 348 -16.77 -17.63 -11.19
CA ASN A 348 -16.23 -16.30 -10.85
C ASN A 348 -15.14 -16.35 -9.78
N VAL A 349 -14.50 -17.50 -9.58
CA VAL A 349 -13.32 -17.65 -8.73
C VAL A 349 -12.26 -18.40 -9.55
N VAL A 350 -11.00 -18.01 -9.42
CA VAL A 350 -9.89 -18.66 -10.13
C VAL A 350 -9.85 -20.15 -9.78
N GLN A 351 -9.73 -20.98 -10.80
CA GLN A 351 -9.79 -22.43 -10.66
C GLN A 351 -8.39 -22.97 -10.31
N PHE A 352 -8.32 -23.65 -9.17
CA PHE A 352 -7.15 -24.45 -8.81
C PHE A 352 -7.02 -25.65 -9.75
N ILE A 353 -5.81 -25.85 -10.30
CA ILE A 353 -5.47 -26.99 -11.16
C ILE A 353 -4.60 -27.98 -10.40
N GLY A 354 -3.64 -27.49 -9.61
CA GLY A 354 -2.79 -28.34 -8.80
C GLY A 354 -1.64 -27.58 -8.14
N ALA A 355 -0.80 -28.30 -7.40
CA ALA A 355 0.37 -27.74 -6.74
C ALA A 355 1.58 -28.68 -6.85
N CYS A 356 2.78 -28.11 -6.71
CA CYS A 356 4.00 -28.87 -6.45
C CYS A 356 4.45 -28.58 -5.04
N THR A 357 4.50 -29.61 -4.20
CA THR A 357 4.88 -29.54 -2.78
C THR A 357 6.31 -30.02 -2.52
N ARG A 358 7.04 -30.40 -3.58
CA ARG A 358 8.39 -30.95 -3.49
C ARG A 358 9.45 -29.86 -3.53
N GLN A 359 10.40 -29.94 -2.61
CA GLN A 359 11.58 -29.07 -2.64
C GLN A 359 12.44 -29.30 -3.89
N PRO A 360 13.20 -28.28 -4.35
CA PRO A 360 13.41 -26.96 -3.74
C PRO A 360 12.35 -25.91 -4.11
N ASN A 361 11.43 -26.19 -5.05
CA ASN A 361 10.52 -25.18 -5.59
C ASN A 361 9.05 -25.56 -5.34
N LEU A 362 8.32 -24.66 -4.68
CA LEU A 362 6.88 -24.82 -4.46
C LEU A 362 6.10 -24.06 -5.53
N TYR A 363 5.11 -24.71 -6.12
CA TYR A 363 4.27 -24.13 -7.17
C TYR A 363 2.79 -24.24 -6.83
N ILE A 364 2.03 -23.19 -7.14
CA ILE A 364 0.56 -23.23 -7.23
C ILE A 364 0.18 -22.98 -8.68
N ILE A 365 -0.67 -23.83 -9.23
CA ILE A 365 -1.08 -23.82 -10.62
C ILE A 365 -2.58 -23.55 -10.68
N THR A 366 -2.95 -22.52 -11.42
CA THR A 366 -4.35 -22.14 -11.65
C THR A 366 -4.62 -21.92 -13.14
N ASP A 367 -5.88 -21.76 -13.52
CA ASP A 367 -6.25 -21.36 -14.87
C ASP A 367 -5.72 -19.95 -15.21
N PHE A 368 -5.11 -19.80 -16.38
CA PHE A 368 -4.59 -18.51 -16.83
C PHE A 368 -5.71 -17.60 -17.33
N GLN A 369 -5.76 -16.36 -16.82
CA GLN A 369 -6.74 -15.36 -17.22
C GLN A 369 -6.11 -14.38 -18.22
N SER A 370 -6.40 -14.56 -19.51
CA SER A 370 -5.74 -13.85 -20.61
C SER A 370 -6.03 -12.33 -20.66
N GLY A 371 -7.13 -11.88 -20.07
CA GLY A 371 -7.50 -10.46 -19.97
C GLY A 371 -6.66 -9.67 -18.97
N GLY A 372 -5.92 -10.34 -18.09
CA GLY A 372 -5.14 -9.74 -17.01
C GLY A 372 -6.03 -9.26 -15.86
N SER A 373 -5.48 -8.41 -14.99
CA SER A 373 -6.25 -7.85 -13.88
C SER A 373 -7.17 -6.71 -14.31
N VAL A 374 -8.26 -6.51 -13.57
CA VAL A 374 -9.16 -5.36 -13.73
C VAL A 374 -8.39 -4.05 -13.51
N TYR A 375 -7.45 -4.03 -12.56
CA TYR A 375 -6.57 -2.88 -12.33
C TYR A 375 -5.77 -2.51 -13.58
N ASP A 376 -5.15 -3.48 -14.25
CA ASP A 376 -4.38 -3.25 -15.46
C ASP A 376 -5.26 -2.77 -16.61
N TYR A 377 -6.48 -3.29 -16.69
CA TYR A 377 -7.46 -2.84 -17.69
C TYR A 377 -7.85 -1.37 -17.48
N LEU A 378 -8.16 -0.96 -16.26
CA LEU A 378 -8.54 0.43 -15.96
C LEU A 378 -7.37 1.39 -16.15
N HIS A 379 -6.23 1.09 -15.54
CA HIS A 379 -5.16 2.09 -15.36
C HIS A 379 -4.03 2.01 -16.37
N LYS A 380 -3.70 0.82 -16.89
CA LYS A 380 -2.59 0.67 -17.86
C LYS A 380 -3.06 0.74 -19.30
N LYS A 381 -4.26 0.24 -19.58
CA LYS A 381 -4.87 0.29 -20.91
C LYS A 381 -5.76 1.53 -21.10
N SER A 382 -5.88 2.39 -20.07
CA SER A 382 -6.76 3.56 -20.02
C SER A 382 -8.18 3.25 -20.54
N SER A 383 -8.66 2.04 -20.25
CA SER A 383 -9.96 1.56 -20.70
C SER A 383 -11.00 1.84 -19.61
N SER A 384 -12.23 2.10 -20.01
CA SER A 384 -13.35 2.31 -19.09
C SER A 384 -14.47 1.31 -19.36
N PHE A 385 -15.27 1.05 -18.34
CA PHE A 385 -16.49 0.27 -18.47
C PHE A 385 -17.69 1.20 -18.58
N LYS A 386 -18.63 0.89 -19.48
CA LYS A 386 -19.94 1.55 -19.48
C LYS A 386 -20.81 0.97 -18.37
N LEU A 387 -21.85 1.69 -17.94
CA LEU A 387 -22.75 1.25 -16.86
C LEU A 387 -23.24 -0.21 -16.99
N PRO A 388 -23.70 -0.70 -18.17
CA PRO A 388 -24.09 -2.11 -18.30
C PRO A 388 -22.93 -3.10 -18.07
N GLU A 389 -21.71 -2.75 -18.47
CA GLU A 389 -20.52 -3.56 -18.22
C GLU A 389 -20.10 -3.48 -16.75
N ILE A 390 -20.15 -2.30 -16.12
CA ILE A 390 -19.88 -2.12 -14.67
C ILE A 390 -20.80 -3.04 -13.87
N LEU A 391 -22.11 -3.05 -14.16
CA LEU A 391 -23.07 -3.89 -13.47
C LEU A 391 -22.79 -5.39 -13.67
N ARG A 392 -22.39 -5.79 -14.89
CA ARG A 392 -21.99 -7.18 -15.17
C ARG A 392 -20.75 -7.57 -14.38
N VAL A 393 -19.69 -6.74 -14.40
CA VAL A 393 -18.44 -6.98 -13.68
C VAL A 393 -18.68 -7.02 -12.17
N ALA A 394 -19.43 -6.06 -11.62
CA ALA A 394 -19.81 -6.04 -10.21
C ALA A 394 -20.60 -7.29 -9.80
N THR A 395 -21.50 -7.77 -10.68
CA THR A 395 -22.27 -9.00 -10.45
C THR A 395 -21.36 -10.23 -10.44
N ASP A 396 -20.39 -10.33 -11.35
CA ASP A 396 -19.43 -11.43 -11.38
C ASP A 396 -18.58 -11.48 -10.10
N ILE A 397 -18.05 -10.33 -9.67
CA ILE A 397 -17.29 -10.20 -8.42
C ILE A 397 -18.16 -10.61 -7.23
N ALA A 398 -19.39 -10.08 -7.13
CA ALA A 398 -20.30 -10.39 -6.04
C ALA A 398 -20.68 -11.88 -6.00
N LYS A 399 -20.82 -12.54 -7.16
CA LYS A 399 -21.07 -13.99 -7.23
C LYS A 399 -19.89 -14.79 -6.69
N GLY A 400 -18.67 -14.44 -7.10
CA GLY A 400 -17.44 -15.08 -6.62
C GLY A 400 -17.28 -14.93 -5.11
N MET A 401 -17.47 -13.71 -4.59
CA MET A 401 -17.34 -13.42 -3.17
C MET A 401 -18.45 -14.05 -2.32
N ASN A 402 -19.70 -14.05 -2.80
CA ASN A 402 -20.80 -14.75 -2.14
C ASN A 402 -20.50 -16.24 -1.97
N TYR A 403 -19.96 -16.87 -3.03
CA TYR A 403 -19.55 -18.27 -2.97
C TYR A 403 -18.45 -18.50 -1.92
N LEU A 404 -17.42 -17.64 -1.86
CA LEU A 404 -16.36 -17.75 -0.86
C LEU A 404 -16.94 -17.63 0.57
N HIS A 405 -17.80 -16.63 0.82
CA HIS A 405 -18.41 -16.40 2.13
C HIS A 405 -19.30 -17.57 2.57
N GLN A 406 -20.08 -18.16 1.65
CA GLN A 406 -20.87 -19.37 1.91
C GLN A 406 -20.00 -20.58 2.30
N ASN A 407 -18.76 -20.64 1.83
CA ASN A 407 -17.78 -21.65 2.20
C ASN A 407 -16.92 -21.25 3.42
N ASN A 408 -17.32 -20.22 4.17
CA ASN A 408 -16.61 -19.66 5.34
C ASN A 408 -15.18 -19.17 5.01
N ILE A 409 -14.96 -18.69 3.79
CA ILE A 409 -13.70 -18.10 3.33
C ILE A 409 -13.86 -16.58 3.27
N ILE A 410 -13.08 -15.84 4.08
CA ILE A 410 -13.00 -14.38 4.03
C ILE A 410 -11.78 -14.00 3.20
N HIS A 411 -11.95 -13.19 2.16
CA HIS A 411 -10.86 -12.88 1.21
C HIS A 411 -9.80 -11.97 1.82
N ARG A 412 -10.21 -10.88 2.50
CA ARG A 412 -9.36 -9.91 3.22
C ARG A 412 -8.46 -9.01 2.38
N ASP A 413 -8.38 -9.25 1.08
CA ASP A 413 -7.50 -8.52 0.14
C ASP A 413 -8.24 -8.25 -1.18
N LEU A 414 -9.53 -7.96 -1.10
CA LEU A 414 -10.34 -7.71 -2.30
C LEU A 414 -9.97 -6.34 -2.90
N LYS A 415 -9.37 -6.37 -4.09
CA LYS A 415 -8.97 -5.17 -4.86
C LYS A 415 -8.98 -5.50 -6.35
N THR A 416 -9.04 -4.48 -7.21
CA THR A 416 -9.03 -4.66 -8.68
C THR A 416 -7.79 -5.37 -9.22
N ALA A 417 -6.67 -5.37 -8.48
CA ALA A 417 -5.47 -6.13 -8.85
C ALA A 417 -5.64 -7.66 -8.67
N ASN A 418 -6.51 -8.09 -7.75
CA ASN A 418 -6.83 -9.49 -7.46
C ASN A 418 -8.10 -9.96 -8.18
N LEU A 419 -8.63 -9.14 -9.08
CA LEU A 419 -9.75 -9.48 -9.94
C LEU A 419 -9.21 -9.68 -11.35
N LEU A 420 -9.33 -10.89 -11.88
CA LEU A 420 -8.80 -11.27 -13.18
C LEU A 420 -9.91 -11.42 -14.20
N MET A 421 -9.61 -11.17 -15.48
CA MET A 421 -10.56 -11.30 -16.58
C MET A 421 -10.11 -12.36 -17.59
N ASP A 422 -11.08 -13.13 -18.07
CA ASP A 422 -10.89 -13.95 -19.26
C ASP A 422 -11.05 -13.14 -20.56
N GLU A 423 -10.92 -13.82 -21.70
CA GLU A 423 -11.08 -13.24 -23.04
C GLU A 423 -12.48 -12.65 -23.31
N ASN A 424 -13.50 -13.10 -22.57
CA ASN A 424 -14.89 -12.67 -22.68
C ASN A 424 -15.25 -11.58 -21.66
N LYS A 425 -14.24 -11.03 -20.94
CA LYS A 425 -14.40 -10.09 -19.82
C LYS A 425 -15.25 -10.63 -18.66
N VAL A 426 -15.30 -11.94 -18.47
CA VAL A 426 -15.85 -12.54 -17.25
C VAL A 426 -14.83 -12.38 -16.15
N VAL A 427 -15.26 -11.85 -15.00
CA VAL A 427 -14.36 -11.62 -13.87
C VAL A 427 -14.31 -12.81 -12.93
N LYS A 428 -13.09 -13.16 -12.51
CA LYS A 428 -12.78 -14.16 -11.50
C LYS A 428 -11.98 -13.55 -10.35
N VAL A 429 -12.37 -13.91 -9.13
CA VAL A 429 -11.67 -13.55 -7.89
C VAL A 429 -10.41 -14.43 -7.73
N ALA A 430 -9.26 -13.81 -7.54
CA ALA A 430 -7.95 -14.45 -7.38
C ALA A 430 -7.32 -14.11 -6.01
N ASP A 431 -6.19 -14.73 -5.67
CA ASP A 431 -5.39 -14.43 -4.46
C ASP A 431 -6.17 -14.46 -3.12
N PHE A 432 -7.27 -15.23 -3.07
CA PHE A 432 -7.98 -15.59 -1.84
C PHE A 432 -7.21 -16.64 -1.00
N GLY A 433 -6.00 -17.02 -1.41
CA GLY A 433 -5.12 -17.96 -0.72
C GLY A 433 -4.54 -17.48 0.61
N VAL A 434 -4.52 -16.15 0.82
CA VAL A 434 -4.16 -15.50 2.09
C VAL A 434 -5.37 -15.45 3.05
N ALA A 435 -6.52 -15.96 2.62
CA ALA A 435 -7.70 -16.09 3.47
C ALA A 435 -7.37 -16.99 4.66
N ARG A 436 -7.64 -16.51 5.88
CA ARG A 436 -7.66 -17.41 7.04
C ARG A 436 -9.09 -17.96 7.18
N VAL A 437 -9.20 -19.26 7.45
CA VAL A 437 -10.41 -19.84 8.07
C VAL A 437 -10.74 -18.99 9.31
N LYS A 438 -12.02 -18.87 9.70
CA LYS A 438 -12.56 -18.09 10.85
C LYS A 438 -11.84 -18.37 12.19
N ASP A 439 -10.56 -18.04 12.25
CA ASP A 439 -9.69 -18.08 13.40
C ASP A 439 -9.43 -16.63 13.79
N GLN A 440 -9.66 -16.36 15.08
CA GLN A 440 -9.87 -15.03 15.66
C GLN A 440 -8.58 -14.19 15.72
N SER A 441 -7.48 -14.66 15.12
CA SER A 441 -6.15 -14.08 15.30
C SER A 441 -5.87 -12.81 14.47
N GLY A 442 -6.66 -12.49 13.44
CA GLY A 442 -6.69 -11.17 12.80
C GLY A 442 -5.33 -10.58 12.37
N VAL A 443 -4.28 -11.39 12.18
CA VAL A 443 -2.95 -10.91 11.80
C VAL A 443 -2.86 -10.82 10.29
N MET A 444 -2.69 -9.62 9.74
CA MET A 444 -2.21 -9.42 8.37
C MET A 444 -0.96 -8.56 8.41
N THR A 445 0.00 -8.91 7.56
CA THR A 445 1.27 -8.22 7.39
C THR A 445 1.05 -6.87 6.71
N ALA A 446 1.63 -5.81 7.29
CA ALA A 446 1.40 -4.40 6.98
C ALA A 446 2.11 -3.90 5.69
N GLU A 447 2.46 -4.78 4.76
CA GLU A 447 3.52 -4.47 3.78
C GLU A 447 3.09 -4.07 2.36
N THR A 448 1.82 -4.22 1.97
CA THR A 448 1.49 -4.13 0.54
C THR A 448 0.37 -3.15 0.28
N GLY A 449 0.70 -1.90 -0.12
CA GLY A 449 -0.03 -0.91 -0.95
C GLY A 449 -1.57 -0.96 -1.13
N THR A 450 -2.31 -1.64 -0.27
CA THR A 450 -3.70 -2.08 -0.43
C THR A 450 -4.62 -1.36 0.56
N TYR A 451 -4.04 -0.55 1.45
CA TYR A 451 -4.77 0.27 2.41
C TYR A 451 -5.94 1.04 1.81
N ARG A 452 -5.84 1.44 0.54
CA ARG A 452 -6.89 2.16 -0.21
C ARG A 452 -8.22 1.39 -0.31
N TRP A 453 -8.20 0.05 -0.28
CA TRP A 453 -9.42 -0.79 -0.35
C TRP A 453 -9.82 -1.37 1.00
N MET A 454 -9.03 -1.16 2.07
CA MET A 454 -9.24 -1.80 3.36
C MET A 454 -10.37 -1.13 4.15
N ALA A 455 -11.15 -1.96 4.83
CA ALA A 455 -12.17 -1.50 5.78
C ALA A 455 -11.53 -0.86 7.03
N PRO A 456 -12.19 0.11 7.68
CA PRO A 456 -11.65 0.79 8.86
C PRO A 456 -11.28 -0.19 9.99
N GLU A 457 -12.12 -1.19 10.25
CA GLU A 457 -11.86 -2.18 11.29
C GLU A 457 -10.65 -3.08 10.98
N VAL A 458 -10.33 -3.29 9.70
CA VAL A 458 -9.13 -4.02 9.27
C VAL A 458 -7.89 -3.16 9.46
N ILE A 459 -7.96 -1.87 9.12
CA ILE A 459 -6.86 -0.91 9.31
C ILE A 459 -6.55 -0.76 10.81
N GLU A 460 -7.58 -0.68 11.65
CA GLU A 460 -7.46 -0.59 13.11
C GLU A 460 -7.10 -1.92 13.79
N HIS A 461 -6.96 -3.01 13.03
CA HIS A 461 -6.69 -4.36 13.54
C HIS A 461 -7.70 -4.83 14.60
N LYS A 462 -8.94 -4.35 14.53
CA LYS A 462 -10.04 -4.81 15.37
C LYS A 462 -10.50 -6.19 14.89
N PRO A 463 -11.20 -6.97 15.73
CA PRO A 463 -11.90 -8.16 15.25
C PRO A 463 -12.84 -7.77 14.09
N TYR A 464 -12.73 -8.48 12.98
CA TYR A 464 -13.53 -8.26 11.78
C TYR A 464 -14.03 -9.59 11.24
N ASP A 465 -15.13 -9.54 10.48
CA ASP A 465 -15.74 -10.68 9.81
C ASP A 465 -15.74 -10.49 8.28
N HIS A 466 -16.62 -11.20 7.59
CA HIS A 466 -16.75 -11.12 6.14
C HIS A 466 -17.27 -9.76 5.64
N LYS A 467 -17.80 -8.89 6.51
CA LYS A 467 -18.24 -7.53 6.16
C LYS A 467 -17.08 -6.60 5.79
N ALA A 468 -15.85 -6.95 6.12
CA ALA A 468 -14.65 -6.25 5.64
C ALA A 468 -14.55 -6.33 4.10
N ASP A 469 -14.82 -7.51 3.51
CA ASP A 469 -14.80 -7.68 2.06
C ASP A 469 -15.89 -6.87 1.35
N ILE A 470 -17.02 -6.60 2.03
CA ILE A 470 -18.11 -5.77 1.51
C ILE A 470 -17.68 -4.32 1.37
N PHE A 471 -16.90 -3.80 2.33
CA PHE A 471 -16.32 -2.47 2.23
C PHE A 471 -15.40 -2.37 1.02
N SER A 472 -14.47 -3.34 0.91
CA SER A 472 -13.53 -3.41 -0.21
C SER A 472 -14.25 -3.52 -1.56
N PHE A 473 -15.34 -4.28 -1.61
CA PHE A 473 -16.20 -4.35 -2.80
C PHE A 473 -16.79 -2.98 -3.16
N GLY A 474 -17.24 -2.18 -2.18
CA GLY A 474 -17.71 -0.82 -2.43
C GLY A 474 -16.64 0.05 -3.10
N ILE A 475 -15.39 -0.01 -2.60
CA ILE A 475 -14.26 0.72 -3.20
C ILE A 475 -13.96 0.21 -4.62
N VAL A 476 -14.02 -1.11 -4.85
CA VAL A 476 -13.87 -1.71 -6.19
C VAL A 476 -14.94 -1.21 -7.16
N VAL A 477 -16.21 -1.16 -6.75
CA VAL A 477 -17.30 -0.66 -7.61
C VAL A 477 -17.12 0.82 -7.92
N TRP A 478 -16.64 1.62 -6.97
CA TRP A 478 -16.30 3.02 -7.21
C TRP A 478 -15.14 3.17 -8.22
N GLU A 479 -14.13 2.32 -8.12
CA GLU A 479 -13.00 2.29 -9.06
C GLU A 479 -13.44 1.86 -10.47
N LEU A 480 -14.34 0.89 -10.59
CA LEU A 480 -14.96 0.50 -11.86
C LEU A 480 -15.77 1.64 -12.50
N LEU A 481 -16.46 2.42 -11.66
CA LEU A 481 -17.29 3.54 -12.07
C LEU A 481 -16.48 4.71 -12.60
N THR A 482 -15.39 5.06 -11.92
CA THR A 482 -14.61 6.27 -12.20
C THR A 482 -13.39 6.02 -13.08
N GLY A 483 -12.88 4.77 -13.09
CA GLY A 483 -11.58 4.45 -13.68
C GLY A 483 -10.40 5.11 -12.95
N LYS A 484 -10.62 5.70 -11.77
CA LYS A 484 -9.59 6.40 -10.99
C LYS A 484 -9.04 5.52 -9.89
N ILE A 485 -7.80 5.77 -9.49
CA ILE A 485 -7.22 5.13 -8.31
C ILE A 485 -7.94 5.67 -7.07
N PRO A 486 -8.40 4.81 -6.13
CA PRO A 486 -9.06 5.29 -4.92
C PRO A 486 -8.15 6.19 -4.08
N TYR A 487 -8.65 7.38 -3.73
CA TYR A 487 -7.91 8.39 -2.97
C TYR A 487 -6.58 8.78 -3.64
N ASP A 488 -6.57 8.92 -4.97
CA ASP A 488 -5.38 9.23 -5.78
C ASP A 488 -4.57 10.45 -5.30
N TYR A 489 -5.22 11.40 -4.63
CA TYR A 489 -4.62 12.58 -3.99
C TYR A 489 -3.91 12.30 -2.65
N LEU A 490 -3.98 11.09 -2.10
CA LEU A 490 -3.32 10.68 -0.85
C LEU A 490 -2.34 9.54 -1.09
N THR A 491 -1.30 9.40 -0.27
CA THR A 491 -0.55 8.14 -0.19
C THR A 491 -1.45 7.00 0.34
N PRO A 492 -1.14 5.72 0.07
CA PRO A 492 -1.95 4.61 0.58
C PRO A 492 -2.15 4.63 2.10
N LEU A 493 -1.12 5.02 2.87
CA LEU A 493 -1.20 5.07 4.33
C LEU A 493 -2.02 6.27 4.81
N GLN A 494 -1.87 7.45 4.20
CA GLN A 494 -2.73 8.61 4.47
C GLN A 494 -4.21 8.30 4.17
N ALA A 495 -4.49 7.58 3.07
CA ALA A 495 -5.84 7.12 2.77
C ALA A 495 -6.40 6.23 3.90
N ALA A 496 -5.60 5.28 4.41
CA ALA A 496 -5.97 4.44 5.55
C ALA A 496 -6.30 5.26 6.80
N ILE A 497 -5.41 6.19 7.16
CA ILE A 497 -5.57 7.06 8.33
C ILE A 497 -6.82 7.94 8.17
N GLY A 498 -7.00 8.55 7.00
CA GLY A 498 -8.18 9.38 6.71
C GLY A 498 -9.49 8.58 6.78
N VAL A 499 -9.50 7.33 6.32
CA VAL A 499 -10.67 6.45 6.39
C VAL A 499 -11.07 6.16 7.84
N VAL A 500 -10.09 5.92 8.71
CA VAL A 500 -10.30 5.59 10.13
C VAL A 500 -10.64 6.82 10.96
N GLN A 501 -9.82 7.87 10.88
CA GLN A 501 -9.92 9.03 11.77
C GLN A 501 -10.97 10.04 11.28
N LYS A 502 -10.98 10.34 9.98
CA LYS A 502 -11.84 11.37 9.37
C LYS A 502 -13.07 10.79 8.66
N GLY A 503 -13.16 9.48 8.51
CA GLY A 503 -14.29 8.83 7.84
C GLY A 503 -14.38 9.11 6.35
N ILE A 504 -13.28 9.53 5.69
CA ILE A 504 -13.32 9.92 4.28
C ILE A 504 -13.73 8.75 3.38
N ARG A 505 -14.45 9.06 2.29
CA ARG A 505 -14.84 8.11 1.24
C ARG A 505 -14.56 8.74 -0.13
N PRO A 506 -14.31 7.93 -1.17
CA PRO A 506 -14.11 8.46 -2.51
C PRO A 506 -15.38 9.18 -3.00
N THR A 507 -15.22 10.33 -3.65
CA THR A 507 -16.35 11.13 -4.12
C THR A 507 -17.10 10.41 -5.24
N ILE A 508 -18.40 10.17 -5.08
CA ILE A 508 -19.25 9.58 -6.12
C ILE A 508 -19.60 10.67 -7.16
N PRO A 509 -19.40 10.45 -8.47
CA PRO A 509 -19.82 11.39 -9.52
C PRO A 509 -21.33 11.69 -9.48
N LYS A 510 -21.72 12.96 -9.71
CA LYS A 510 -23.12 13.42 -9.61
C LYS A 510 -24.07 12.76 -10.62
N ASP A 511 -23.54 12.28 -11.74
CA ASP A 511 -24.26 11.60 -12.83
C ASP A 511 -24.43 10.08 -12.60
N THR A 512 -23.96 9.58 -11.45
CA THR A 512 -24.09 8.15 -11.08
C THR A 512 -25.56 7.78 -10.84
N HIS A 513 -25.96 6.60 -11.32
CA HIS A 513 -27.31 6.09 -11.11
C HIS A 513 -27.67 6.03 -9.61
N PRO A 514 -28.81 6.58 -9.14
CA PRO A 514 -29.13 6.72 -7.71
C PRO A 514 -29.03 5.42 -6.90
N LYS A 515 -29.53 4.30 -7.46
CA LYS A 515 -29.44 2.97 -6.81
C LYS A 515 -28.00 2.46 -6.66
N LEU A 516 -27.10 2.83 -7.58
CA LEU A 516 -25.69 2.47 -7.49
C LEU A 516 -24.99 3.32 -6.43
N THR A 517 -25.34 4.61 -6.34
CA THR A 517 -24.89 5.51 -5.26
C THR A 517 -25.31 4.98 -3.89
N GLU A 518 -26.57 4.57 -3.74
CA GLU A 518 -27.09 3.99 -2.50
C GLU A 518 -26.35 2.68 -2.15
N LEU A 519 -26.12 1.81 -3.14
CA LEU A 519 -25.37 0.57 -2.94
C LEU A 519 -23.94 0.84 -2.45
N LEU A 520 -23.22 1.76 -3.09
CA LEU A 520 -21.87 2.17 -2.67
C LEU A 520 -21.87 2.66 -1.22
N GLN A 521 -22.81 3.56 -0.89
CA GLN A 521 -22.97 4.12 0.45
C GLN A 521 -23.22 3.05 1.52
N LYS A 522 -24.05 2.05 1.21
CA LYS A 522 -24.31 0.90 2.09
C LYS A 522 -23.09 -0.02 2.22
N CYS A 523 -22.39 -0.30 1.13
CA CYS A 523 -21.22 -1.20 1.14
C CYS A 523 -20.07 -0.67 2.02
N TRP A 524 -19.79 0.63 1.99
CA TRP A 524 -18.66 1.22 2.74
C TRP A 524 -19.08 1.96 4.01
N HIS A 525 -20.23 1.59 4.59
CA HIS A 525 -20.75 2.16 5.82
C HIS A 525 -19.72 2.00 6.98
N ARG A 526 -19.68 2.99 7.89
CA ARG A 526 -18.72 3.00 9.01
C ARG A 526 -18.93 1.79 9.92
N ASP A 527 -20.17 1.56 10.34
CA ASP A 527 -20.56 0.35 11.04
C ASP A 527 -20.64 -0.83 10.05
N SER A 528 -19.90 -1.90 10.36
CA SER A 528 -19.87 -3.15 9.60
C SER A 528 -21.20 -3.92 9.62
N ALA A 529 -22.00 -3.76 10.68
CA ALA A 529 -23.28 -4.44 10.82
C ALA A 529 -24.30 -3.95 9.78
N GLU A 530 -24.29 -2.66 9.47
CA GLU A 530 -25.16 -2.00 8.49
C GLU A 530 -24.81 -2.32 7.03
N ARG A 531 -23.64 -2.93 6.78
CA ARG A 531 -23.23 -3.31 5.42
C ARG A 531 -24.05 -4.52 4.97
N PRO A 532 -24.54 -4.55 3.71
CA PRO A 532 -25.30 -5.68 3.20
C PRO A 532 -24.40 -6.91 3.00
N ASP A 533 -24.98 -8.10 2.99
CA ASP A 533 -24.28 -9.31 2.55
C ASP A 533 -24.25 -9.41 1.02
N PHE A 534 -23.30 -10.16 0.45
CA PHE A 534 -23.21 -10.32 -1.01
C PHE A 534 -24.49 -10.86 -1.65
N PHE A 535 -25.25 -11.70 -0.96
CA PHE A 535 -26.57 -12.14 -1.43
C PHE A 535 -27.53 -10.95 -1.68
N GLN A 536 -27.61 -10.01 -0.73
CA GLN A 536 -28.44 -8.80 -0.87
C GLN A 536 -27.90 -7.88 -1.97
N ILE A 537 -26.57 -7.75 -2.08
CA ILE A 537 -25.92 -6.99 -3.15
C ILE A 537 -26.30 -7.55 -4.53
N LEU A 538 -26.32 -8.87 -4.68
CA LEU A 538 -26.70 -9.54 -5.94
C LEU A 538 -28.14 -9.21 -6.33
N GLU A 539 -29.08 -9.24 -5.40
CA GLU A 539 -30.48 -8.85 -5.68
C GLU A 539 -30.60 -7.39 -6.16
N ILE A 540 -29.83 -6.48 -5.55
CA ILE A 540 -29.79 -5.07 -5.93
C ILE A 540 -29.21 -4.90 -7.34
N LEU A 541 -28.08 -5.55 -7.63
CA LEU A 541 -27.41 -5.47 -8.93
C LEU A 541 -28.27 -6.07 -10.05
N GLU A 542 -28.96 -7.19 -9.80
CA GLU A 542 -29.85 -7.81 -10.78
C GLU A 542 -31.07 -6.94 -11.10
N ARG A 543 -31.66 -6.31 -10.09
CA ARG A 543 -32.76 -5.35 -10.28
C ARG A 543 -32.29 -4.15 -11.10
N LEU A 544 -31.15 -3.58 -10.75
CA LEU A 544 -30.56 -2.45 -11.45
C LEU A 544 -30.19 -2.79 -12.91
N SER A 545 -29.65 -3.99 -13.16
CA SER A 545 -29.32 -4.44 -14.52
C SER A 545 -30.56 -4.56 -15.41
N LYS A 546 -31.71 -4.99 -14.87
CA LYS A 546 -32.98 -5.05 -15.60
C LYS A 546 -33.47 -3.65 -15.99
N GLU A 547 -33.42 -2.70 -15.06
CA GLU A 547 -33.85 -1.31 -15.29
C GLU A 547 -33.00 -0.59 -16.34
N VAL A 548 -31.67 -0.74 -16.28
CA VAL A 548 -30.76 -0.14 -17.26
C VAL A 548 -30.98 -0.72 -18.67
N ARG A 549 -31.40 -1.99 -18.78
CA ARG A 549 -31.75 -2.61 -20.07
C ARG A 549 -33.06 -2.07 -20.63
N THR A 550 -34.08 -1.84 -19.79
CA THR A 550 -35.38 -1.32 -20.23
C THR A 550 -35.31 0.14 -20.69
N ASP A 551 -34.50 0.98 -20.04
CA ASP A 551 -34.31 2.38 -20.43
C ASP A 551 -33.53 2.54 -21.74
N GLY A 552 -32.65 1.58 -22.05
CA GLY A 552 -31.92 1.51 -23.33
C GLY A 552 -32.84 1.22 -24.53
N ASP A 553 -33.82 0.33 -24.37
CA ASP A 553 -34.74 -0.07 -25.43
C ASP A 553 -35.82 1.00 -25.70
N GLY A 554 -36.27 1.70 -24.66
CA GLY A 554 -37.21 2.82 -24.78
C GLY A 554 -36.66 4.03 -25.56
N ARG A 555 -35.35 4.32 -25.43
CA ARG A 555 -34.69 5.42 -26.16
C ARG A 555 -34.38 5.11 -27.62
N GLN A 556 -34.30 3.84 -28.02
CA GLN A 556 -34.13 3.47 -29.43
C GLN A 556 -35.45 3.53 -30.22
N LYS A 557 -36.59 3.17 -29.61
CA LYS A 557 -37.90 3.28 -30.28
C LYS A 557 -38.29 4.73 -30.58
N THR A 558 -38.01 5.67 -29.69
CA THR A 558 -38.34 7.10 -29.91
C THR A 558 -37.50 7.73 -31.02
N LYS A 559 -36.21 7.36 -31.18
CA LYS A 559 -35.39 7.89 -32.30
C LYS A 559 -35.80 7.36 -33.67
N SER A 560 -36.42 6.17 -33.78
CA SER A 560 -36.93 5.68 -35.06
C SER A 560 -38.27 6.28 -35.48
N GLY A 561 -39.09 6.75 -34.52
CA GLY A 561 -40.39 7.37 -34.80
C GLY A 561 -40.35 8.84 -35.23
N PHE A 562 -39.28 9.57 -34.87
CA PHE A 562 -39.14 10.99 -35.25
C PHE A 562 -38.64 11.20 -36.69
N LEU A 563 -38.03 10.20 -37.33
CA LEU A 563 -37.55 10.30 -38.71
C LEU A 563 -38.58 9.90 -39.78
N SER A 564 -39.73 9.32 -39.40
CA SER A 564 -40.79 8.97 -40.36
C SER A 564 -41.85 10.07 -40.55
N ALA A 565 -41.89 11.09 -39.70
CA ALA A 565 -42.91 12.15 -39.74
C ALA A 565 -42.52 13.38 -40.60
N LEU A 566 -41.26 13.50 -41.05
CA LEU A 566 -40.78 14.68 -41.81
C LEU A 566 -40.73 14.49 -43.35
N LYS A 567 -41.34 13.43 -43.90
CA LYS A 567 -41.33 13.15 -45.36
C LYS A 567 -42.70 13.20 -46.05
N ARG A 568 -43.72 13.81 -45.42
CA ARG A 568 -45.03 14.05 -46.05
C ARG A 568 -45.52 15.48 -45.83
N SER A 569 -44.88 16.42 -46.50
CA SER A 569 -45.51 17.67 -46.96
C SER A 569 -44.60 18.31 -48.01
N HIS A 570 -44.79 17.89 -49.26
CA HIS A 570 -44.46 18.67 -50.45
C HIS A 570 -45.74 18.89 -51.22
#